data_AF-A0A8T5HUM8-F1
#
_entry.id   AF-A0A8T5HUM8-F1
#
_cell.length_a   1.000
_cell.length_b   1.000
_cell.length_c   1.000
_cell.angle_alpha   90.00
_cell.angle_beta   90.00
_cell.angle_gamma   90.00
#
_symmetry.space_group_name_H-M   'P 1'
#
loop_
_entity.id
_entity.type
_entity.pdbx_description
1 polymer ?
#
loop_
_entity_poly.entity_id
_entity_poly.type
_entity_poly.pdbx_seq_one_letter_code
_entity_poly.pdbx_strand_id
1 'polypeptide(L)'
;MSERDYYNNLLLEVKNLRNYGLSDEYVFDELITKGYSEEEINWAFGQPDETFQNEEEDFDENFQEQGDYFTEVGNISTEQMIYEKVEEIVDTLIDEKWEELVKEVKKIIVFKERIEKKLERTRNDFDILNDDFLKMRNNFEIRINQCNKNIDTAIDLLSGVKLVGIKVIPEFVECVSSLR
;
A
#
# COMPACT_ATOMS: atom_id res chain seq x y z
N MET A 1 -38.14 -14.74 -25.19
CA MET A 1 -38.33 -13.29 -25.01
C MET A 1 -37.94 -12.62 -26.31
N SER A 2 -38.89 -11.94 -26.94
CA SER A 2 -38.58 -11.04 -28.04
C SER A 2 -37.75 -9.88 -27.50
N GLU A 3 -36.86 -9.32 -28.30
CA GLU A 3 -36.02 -8.16 -27.92
C GLU A 3 -36.89 -6.98 -27.45
N ARG A 4 -38.11 -6.84 -27.99
CA ARG A 4 -39.11 -5.88 -27.51
C ARG A 4 -39.60 -6.14 -26.07
N ASP A 5 -39.77 -7.39 -25.68
CA ASP A 5 -40.28 -7.75 -24.34
C ASP A 5 -39.24 -7.39 -23.26
N TYR A 6 -37.96 -7.48 -23.60
CA TYR A 6 -36.85 -7.13 -22.71
C TYR A 6 -36.81 -5.63 -22.40
N TYR A 7 -36.88 -4.78 -23.42
CA TYR A 7 -36.90 -3.33 -23.24
C TYR A 7 -38.18 -2.83 -22.55
N ASN A 8 -39.33 -3.46 -22.83
CA ASN A 8 -40.58 -3.14 -22.14
C ASN A 8 -40.53 -3.49 -20.65
N ASN A 9 -39.89 -4.60 -20.28
CA ASN A 9 -39.70 -4.99 -18.89
C ASN A 9 -38.77 -4.00 -18.15
N LEU A 10 -37.67 -3.59 -18.79
CA LEU A 10 -36.76 -2.58 -18.24
C LEU A 10 -37.47 -1.24 -17.99
N LEU A 11 -38.29 -0.78 -18.93
CA LEU A 11 -39.09 0.44 -18.78
C LEU A 11 -40.11 0.33 -17.63
N LEU A 12 -40.76 -0.82 -17.49
CA LEU A 12 -41.71 -1.08 -16.40
C LEU A 12 -41.01 -1.07 -15.04
N GLU A 13 -39.81 -1.64 -14.97
CA GLU A 13 -39.02 -1.68 -13.73
C GLU A 13 -38.52 -0.29 -13.33
N VAL A 14 -38.01 0.50 -14.28
CA VAL A 14 -37.63 1.91 -14.04
C VAL A 14 -38.82 2.71 -13.51
N LYS A 15 -40.00 2.54 -14.11
CA LYS A 15 -41.22 3.24 -13.69
C LYS A 15 -41.69 2.80 -12.30
N ASN A 16 -41.64 1.51 -11.99
CA ASN A 16 -41.97 1.01 -10.66
C ASN A 16 -41.03 1.62 -9.62
N LEU A 17 -39.72 1.55 -9.86
CA LEU A 17 -38.69 2.07 -8.97
C LEU A 17 -38.80 3.60 -8.77
N ARG A 18 -39.15 4.36 -9.81
CA ARG A 18 -39.44 5.79 -9.71
C ARG A 18 -40.75 6.09 -8.96
N ASN A 19 -41.80 5.29 -9.15
CA ASN A 19 -43.06 5.42 -8.41
C ASN A 19 -42.88 5.17 -6.90
N TYR A 20 -41.89 4.38 -6.52
CA TYR A 20 -41.48 4.23 -5.11
C TYR A 20 -40.72 5.45 -4.56
N GLY A 21 -40.51 6.50 -5.36
CA GLY A 21 -39.83 7.72 -4.95
C GLY A 21 -38.31 7.58 -4.80
N LEU A 22 -37.72 6.50 -5.34
CA LEU A 22 -36.27 6.32 -5.32
C LEU A 22 -35.60 7.36 -6.24
N SER A 23 -34.44 7.86 -5.81
CA SER A 23 -33.64 8.75 -6.65
C SER A 23 -33.15 7.99 -7.88
N ASP A 24 -33.06 8.71 -9.00
CA ASP A 24 -32.60 8.16 -10.29
C ASP A 24 -31.23 7.46 -10.19
N GLU A 25 -30.37 7.90 -9.26
CA GLU A 25 -29.06 7.29 -8.96
C GLU A 25 -29.19 5.89 -8.31
N TYR A 26 -30.11 5.72 -7.37
CA TYR A 26 -30.37 4.43 -6.74
C TYR A 26 -31.09 3.45 -7.69
N VAL A 27 -31.98 3.97 -8.53
CA VAL A 27 -32.63 3.15 -9.57
C VAL A 27 -31.60 2.68 -10.59
N PHE A 28 -30.61 3.51 -10.92
CA PHE A 28 -29.51 3.15 -11.83
C PHE A 28 -28.65 2.02 -11.25
N ASP A 29 -28.23 2.13 -9.98
CA ASP A 29 -27.42 1.11 -9.30
C ASP A 29 -28.17 -0.23 -9.12
N GLU A 30 -29.47 -0.17 -8.83
CA GLU A 30 -30.31 -1.38 -8.71
C GLU A 30 -30.45 -2.10 -10.07
N LEU A 31 -30.54 -1.36 -11.17
CA LEU A 31 -30.65 -1.93 -12.51
C LEU A 31 -29.32 -2.50 -13.01
N ILE A 32 -28.19 -1.89 -12.67
CA ILE A 32 -26.86 -2.48 -12.89
C ILE A 32 -26.74 -3.79 -12.10
N THR A 33 -27.19 -3.79 -10.84
CA THR A 33 -27.16 -4.97 -9.97
C THR A 33 -28.05 -6.10 -10.53
N LYS A 34 -29.17 -5.74 -11.16
CA LYS A 34 -30.06 -6.68 -11.88
C LYS A 34 -29.51 -7.16 -13.23
N GLY A 35 -28.38 -6.61 -13.68
CA GLY A 35 -27.62 -7.07 -14.83
C GLY A 35 -27.97 -6.39 -16.15
N TYR A 36 -28.64 -5.24 -16.12
CA TYR A 36 -28.86 -4.41 -17.31
C TYR A 36 -27.61 -3.57 -17.62
N SER A 37 -27.32 -3.33 -18.90
CA SER A 37 -26.18 -2.50 -19.26
C SER A 37 -26.48 -1.01 -19.10
N GLU A 38 -25.45 -0.21 -18.80
CA GLU A 38 -25.56 1.24 -18.62
C GLU A 38 -26.18 1.96 -19.83
N GLU A 39 -25.95 1.45 -21.04
CA GLU A 39 -26.53 2.01 -22.28
C GLU A 39 -28.04 1.77 -22.38
N GLU A 40 -28.51 0.59 -21.96
CA GLU A 40 -29.93 0.22 -21.95
C GLU A 40 -30.71 0.96 -20.86
N ILE A 41 -30.08 1.13 -19.69
CA ILE A 41 -30.64 1.89 -18.57
C ILE A 41 -30.76 3.37 -18.97
N ASN A 42 -29.72 3.97 -19.53
CA ASN A 42 -29.77 5.36 -20.01
C ASN A 42 -30.82 5.57 -21.11
N TRP A 43 -30.99 4.58 -21.98
CA TRP A 43 -32.07 4.61 -22.98
C TRP A 43 -33.45 4.61 -22.32
N ALA A 44 -33.67 3.78 -21.30
CA ALA A 44 -34.94 3.66 -20.58
C ALA A 44 -35.28 4.93 -19.77
N PHE A 45 -34.28 5.55 -19.13
CA PHE A 45 -34.45 6.82 -18.40
C PHE A 45 -34.75 8.00 -19.32
N GLY A 46 -34.28 7.94 -20.57
CA GLY A 46 -34.54 8.95 -21.60
C GLY A 46 -35.88 8.79 -22.33
N GLN A 47 -36.62 7.70 -22.09
CA GLN A 47 -37.96 7.54 -22.66
C GLN A 47 -38.99 8.35 -21.83
N PRO A 48 -39.89 9.10 -22.49
CA PRO A 48 -41.03 9.70 -21.79
C PRO A 48 -41.97 8.59 -21.28
N ASP A 49 -42.50 8.76 -20.06
CA ASP A 49 -43.40 7.83 -19.35
C ASP A 49 -44.69 7.46 -20.12
N GLU A 50 -44.94 8.13 -21.24
CA GLU A 50 -46.13 8.00 -22.09
C GLU A 50 -46.05 6.84 -23.12
N THR A 51 -44.93 6.10 -23.22
CA THR A 51 -44.77 5.06 -24.26
C THR A 51 -45.48 3.73 -23.97
N PHE A 52 -46.14 3.58 -22.82
CA PHE A 52 -47.02 2.44 -22.56
C PHE A 52 -48.42 2.69 -23.11
N GLN A 53 -48.63 2.37 -24.38
CA GLN A 53 -49.98 2.14 -24.91
C GLN A 53 -50.48 0.77 -24.44
N ASN A 54 -51.50 0.85 -23.57
CA ASN A 54 -52.50 -0.14 -23.19
C ASN A 54 -52.54 -1.43 -24.03
N GLU A 55 -52.31 -2.56 -23.37
CA GLU A 55 -53.07 -3.78 -23.62
C GLU A 55 -53.75 -4.14 -22.29
N GLU A 56 -55.01 -3.70 -22.16
CA GLU A 56 -55.94 -4.11 -21.11
C GLU A 56 -56.26 -5.59 -21.30
N GLU A 57 -55.95 -6.44 -20.31
CA GLU A 57 -56.68 -7.70 -20.12
C GLU A 57 -57.23 -7.75 -18.68
N ASP A 58 -58.56 -7.88 -18.65
CA ASP A 58 -59.50 -7.86 -17.53
C ASP A 58 -59.05 -8.61 -16.25
N PHE A 59 -59.21 -7.97 -15.08
CA PHE A 59 -59.58 -8.70 -13.86
C PHE A 59 -60.40 -7.84 -12.87
N ASP A 60 -61.72 -8.01 -13.00
CA ASP A 60 -62.85 -7.92 -12.05
C ASP A 60 -62.73 -7.08 -10.75
N GLU A 61 -63.57 -6.05 -10.67
CA GLU A 61 -63.93 -5.28 -9.48
C GLU A 61 -64.84 -6.08 -8.54
N ASN A 62 -64.36 -6.40 -7.33
CA ASN A 62 -65.24 -6.45 -6.16
C ASN A 62 -64.45 -6.55 -4.85
N PHE A 63 -64.35 -5.45 -4.09
CA PHE A 63 -64.49 -5.48 -2.63
C PHE A 63 -64.77 -4.06 -2.11
N GLN A 64 -66.00 -3.83 -1.64
CA GLN A 64 -66.40 -2.65 -0.87
C GLN A 64 -65.77 -2.73 0.55
N GLU A 65 -65.33 -1.61 1.11
CA GLU A 65 -66.09 -0.90 2.16
C GLU A 65 -65.31 0.23 2.85
N GLN A 66 -66.05 1.33 3.04
CA GLN A 66 -66.11 2.20 4.23
C GLN A 66 -64.87 2.98 4.70
N GLY A 67 -65.05 4.30 4.66
CA GLY A 67 -65.35 5.00 5.92
C GLY A 67 -64.14 5.47 6.72
N ASP A 68 -63.64 6.62 6.29
CA ASP A 68 -62.75 7.54 6.99
C ASP A 68 -63.07 7.70 8.50
N TYR A 69 -62.13 7.28 9.35
CA TYR A 69 -61.98 7.75 10.72
C TYR A 69 -60.55 8.27 10.89
N PHE A 70 -60.40 9.57 10.71
CA PHE A 70 -59.25 10.34 11.17
C PHE A 70 -58.95 10.02 12.65
N THR A 71 -57.78 9.44 12.90
CA THR A 71 -57.05 9.67 14.16
C THR A 71 -55.83 10.49 13.82
N GLU A 72 -55.91 11.77 14.15
CA GLU A 72 -54.86 12.77 14.03
C GLU A 72 -53.69 12.39 14.96
N VAL A 73 -52.70 11.70 14.43
CA VAL A 73 -51.35 11.61 15.01
C VAL A 73 -50.43 12.34 14.05
N GLY A 74 -49.79 13.39 14.56
CA GLY A 74 -49.17 14.46 13.78
C GLY A 74 -48.32 14.00 12.60
N ASN A 75 -48.41 14.80 11.53
CA ASN A 75 -47.44 14.89 10.45
C ASN A 75 -46.04 15.13 11.04
N ILE A 76 -45.36 14.07 11.44
CA ILE A 76 -43.91 13.98 11.28
C ILE A 76 -43.76 13.65 9.81
N SER A 77 -43.22 14.58 9.03
CA SER A 77 -43.03 14.37 7.60
C SER A 77 -42.28 13.05 7.42
N THR A 78 -42.82 12.15 6.59
CA THR A 78 -42.18 10.88 6.25
C THR A 78 -40.74 11.11 5.75
N GLU A 79 -40.46 12.28 5.18
CA GLU A 79 -39.12 12.73 4.81
C GLU A 79 -38.21 12.99 6.01
N GLN A 80 -38.72 13.57 7.11
CA GLN A 80 -37.94 13.75 8.35
C GLN A 80 -37.54 12.40 8.97
N MET A 81 -38.44 11.41 8.93
CA MET A 81 -38.14 10.06 9.43
C MET A 81 -37.15 9.30 8.54
N ILE A 82 -37.11 9.58 7.23
CA ILE A 82 -36.12 9.01 6.30
C ILE A 82 -34.78 9.73 6.47
N TYR A 83 -34.75 11.05 6.64
CA TYR A 83 -33.52 11.80 6.92
C TYR A 83 -32.90 11.39 8.25
N GLU A 84 -33.67 11.21 9.32
CA GLU A 84 -33.14 10.73 10.61
C GLU A 84 -32.52 9.33 10.49
N LYS A 85 -33.12 8.42 9.71
CA LYS A 85 -32.57 7.08 9.47
C LYS A 85 -31.32 7.11 8.59
N VAL A 86 -31.29 7.99 7.58
CA VAL A 86 -30.11 8.17 6.74
C VAL A 86 -28.97 8.81 7.55
N GLU A 87 -29.27 9.76 8.42
CA GLU A 87 -28.30 10.37 9.35
C GLU A 87 -27.76 9.33 10.33
N GLU A 88 -28.61 8.48 10.92
CA GLU A 88 -28.17 7.37 11.78
C GLU A 88 -27.27 6.37 11.04
N ILE A 89 -27.60 6.01 9.79
CA ILE A 89 -26.78 5.13 8.96
C ILE A 89 -25.45 5.80 8.60
N VAL A 90 -25.45 7.10 8.29
CA VAL A 90 -24.25 7.85 7.93
C VAL A 90 -23.34 8.03 9.15
N ASP A 91 -23.88 8.35 10.32
CA ASP A 91 -23.11 8.49 11.55
C ASP A 91 -22.48 7.17 11.97
N THR A 92 -23.24 6.07 11.91
CA THR A 92 -22.68 4.73 12.18
C THR A 92 -21.60 4.35 11.16
N LEU A 93 -21.79 4.64 9.87
CA LEU A 93 -20.78 4.41 8.84
C LEU A 93 -19.52 5.27 9.05
N ILE A 94 -19.69 6.52 9.45
CA ILE A 94 -18.59 7.45 9.74
C ILE A 94 -17.80 6.95 10.95
N ASP A 95 -18.46 6.52 12.02
CA ASP A 95 -17.81 5.98 13.21
C ASP A 95 -17.03 4.69 12.90
N GLU A 96 -17.62 3.76 12.16
CA GLU A 96 -16.94 2.54 11.72
C GLU A 96 -15.68 2.85 10.90
N LYS A 97 -15.77 3.81 9.97
CA LYS A 97 -14.63 4.21 9.14
C LYS A 97 -13.58 4.98 9.94
N TRP A 98 -13.99 5.79 10.92
CA TRP A 98 -13.06 6.44 11.84
C TRP A 98 -12.31 5.43 12.69
N GLU A 99 -12.99 4.42 13.24
CA GLU A 99 -12.33 3.35 14.01
C GLU A 99 -11.34 2.56 13.15
N GLU A 100 -11.72 2.23 11.92
CA GLU A 100 -10.84 1.56 10.95
C GLU A 100 -9.59 2.40 10.65
N LEU A 101 -9.76 3.69 10.38
CA LEU A 101 -8.66 4.62 10.13
C LEU A 101 -7.74 4.73 11.35
N VAL A 102 -8.31 4.88 12.55
CA VAL A 102 -7.54 4.97 13.80
C VAL A 102 -6.74 3.68 14.03
N LYS A 103 -7.31 2.52 13.68
CA LYS A 103 -6.62 1.23 13.77
C LYS A 103 -5.44 1.14 12.79
N GLU A 104 -5.61 1.60 11.55
CA GLU A 104 -4.52 1.64 10.57
C GLU A 104 -3.43 2.64 10.98
N VAL A 105 -3.79 3.82 11.48
CA VAL A 105 -2.83 4.80 12.00
C VAL A 105 -2.04 4.22 13.17
N LYS A 106 -2.70 3.51 14.10
CA LYS A 106 -2.01 2.81 15.21
C LYS A 106 -1.01 1.77 14.69
N LYS A 107 -1.36 1.00 13.64
CA LYS A 107 -0.43 0.06 13.00
C LYS A 107 0.77 0.79 12.39
N ILE A 108 0.55 1.92 11.72
CA ILE A 108 1.61 2.75 11.14
C ILE A 108 2.56 3.28 12.23
N ILE A 109 2.03 3.72 13.37
CA ILE A 109 2.84 4.18 14.51
C ILE A 109 3.74 3.04 15.03
N VAL A 110 3.18 1.85 15.26
CA VAL A 110 3.97 0.68 15.71
C VAL A 110 5.02 0.28 14.68
N PHE A 111 4.68 0.35 13.40
CA PHE A 111 5.64 0.09 12.32
C PHE A 111 6.76 1.13 12.30
N LYS A 112 6.43 2.42 12.45
CA LYS A 112 7.39 3.52 12.53
C LYS A 112 8.37 3.30 13.68
N GLU A 113 7.87 3.06 14.90
CA GLU A 113 8.73 2.82 16.06
C GLU A 113 9.65 1.60 15.87
N ARG A 114 9.16 0.55 15.20
CA ARG A 114 9.95 -0.64 14.88
C ARG A 114 11.07 -0.32 13.89
N ILE A 115 10.78 0.47 12.85
CA ILE A 115 11.77 0.87 11.85
C ILE A 115 12.78 1.83 12.45
N GLU A 116 12.37 2.80 13.27
CA GLU A 116 13.28 3.72 13.96
C GLU A 116 14.25 2.96 14.87
N LYS A 117 13.77 1.97 15.64
CA LYS A 117 14.64 1.10 16.45
C LYS A 117 15.61 0.28 15.61
N LYS A 118 15.19 -0.22 14.43
CA LYS A 118 16.08 -0.94 13.52
C LYS A 118 17.11 -0.02 12.89
N LEU A 119 16.68 1.16 12.44
CA LEU A 119 17.54 2.17 11.84
C LEU A 119 18.61 2.63 12.82
N GLU A 120 18.22 2.88 14.07
CA GLU A 120 19.16 3.26 15.14
C GLU A 120 20.20 2.15 15.40
N ARG A 121 19.78 0.88 15.46
CA ARG A 121 20.72 -0.24 15.58
C ARG A 121 21.67 -0.33 14.39
N THR A 122 21.15 -0.26 13.18
CA THR A 122 21.96 -0.30 11.96
C THR A 122 22.94 0.87 11.88
N ARG A 123 22.55 2.06 12.35
CA ARG A 123 23.45 3.21 12.43
C ARG A 123 24.59 2.95 13.40
N ASN A 124 24.28 2.48 14.60
CA ASN A 124 25.30 2.14 15.60
C ASN A 124 26.23 1.02 15.11
N ASP A 125 25.69 -0.01 14.45
CA ASP A 125 26.49 -1.10 13.86
C ASP A 125 27.43 -0.56 12.76
N PHE A 126 26.96 0.40 11.96
CA PHE A 126 27.78 1.05 10.94
C PHE A 126 28.90 1.90 11.53
N ASP A 127 28.63 2.64 12.60
CA ASP A 127 29.64 3.42 13.31
C ASP A 127 30.74 2.51 13.91
N ILE A 128 30.34 1.39 14.53
CA ILE A 128 31.27 0.37 15.03
C ILE A 128 32.09 -0.24 13.89
N LEU A 129 31.44 -0.59 12.77
CA LEU A 129 32.12 -1.15 11.60
C LEU A 129 33.15 -0.16 11.02
N ASN A 130 32.82 1.12 10.98
CA ASN A 130 33.73 2.15 10.52
C ASN A 130 34.94 2.30 11.45
N ASP A 131 34.71 2.30 12.77
CA ASP A 131 35.79 2.32 13.75
C ASP A 131 36.71 1.09 13.62
N ASP A 132 36.15 -0.10 13.44
CA ASP A 132 36.91 -1.32 13.26
C ASP A 132 37.68 -1.33 11.93
N PHE A 133 37.10 -0.78 10.86
CA PHE A 133 37.81 -0.58 9.60
C PHE A 133 38.99 0.38 9.76
N LEU A 134 38.83 1.48 10.48
CA LEU A 134 39.91 2.42 10.76
C LEU A 134 41.03 1.78 11.59
N LYS A 135 40.68 1.00 12.62
CA LYS A 135 41.65 0.21 13.41
C LYS A 135 42.38 -0.80 12.54
N MET A 136 41.67 -1.52 11.67
CA MET A 136 42.25 -2.50 10.76
C MET A 136 43.23 -1.82 9.79
N ARG A 137 42.83 -0.69 9.20
CA ARG A 137 43.70 0.11 8.31
C ARG A 137 44.98 0.50 9.03
N ASN A 138 44.89 1.02 10.25
CA ASN A 138 46.06 1.40 11.04
C ASN A 138 46.95 0.19 11.36
N ASN A 139 46.36 -0.93 11.78
CA ASN A 139 47.11 -2.16 12.05
C ASN A 139 47.81 -2.68 10.79
N PHE A 140 47.17 -2.59 9.64
CA PHE A 140 47.74 -2.97 8.35
C PHE A 140 48.91 -2.06 7.97
N GLU A 141 48.76 -0.75 8.14
CA GLU A 141 49.83 0.23 7.92
C GLU A 141 51.05 -0.04 8.82
N ILE A 142 50.81 -0.33 10.11
CA ILE A 142 51.87 -0.71 11.06
C ILE A 142 52.59 -1.97 10.59
N ARG A 143 51.86 -3.01 10.15
CA ARG A 143 52.45 -4.26 9.67
C ARG A 143 53.28 -4.08 8.40
N ILE A 144 52.82 -3.26 7.45
CA ILE A 144 53.59 -2.92 6.25
C ILE A 144 54.88 -2.20 6.64
N ASN A 145 54.80 -1.22 7.54
CA ASN A 145 55.98 -0.48 7.99
C ASN A 145 56.99 -1.39 8.71
N GLN A 146 56.52 -2.35 9.51
CA GLN A 146 57.39 -3.37 10.13
C GLN A 146 58.03 -4.29 9.09
N CYS A 147 57.27 -4.73 8.08
CA CYS A 147 57.80 -5.54 6.99
C CYS A 147 58.90 -4.80 6.22
N ASN A 148 58.67 -3.53 5.87
CA ASN A 148 59.66 -2.69 5.20
C ASN A 148 60.94 -2.55 6.03
N LYS A 149 60.82 -2.25 7.33
CA LYS A 149 61.99 -2.18 8.23
C LYS A 149 62.77 -3.49 8.30
N ASN A 150 62.08 -4.62 8.31
CA ASN A 150 62.72 -5.94 8.32
C ASN A 150 63.46 -6.22 7.00
N ILE A 151 62.88 -5.80 5.87
CA ILE A 151 63.51 -5.89 4.56
C ILE A 151 64.76 -5.00 4.50
N ASP A 152 64.67 -3.74 4.94
CA ASP A 152 65.82 -2.82 4.99
C ASP A 152 66.95 -3.41 5.83
N THR A 153 66.63 -3.97 6.99
CA THR A 153 67.60 -4.66 7.86
C THR A 153 68.24 -5.85 7.15
N ALA A 154 67.47 -6.64 6.41
CA ALA A 154 67.99 -7.77 5.65
C ALA A 154 68.91 -7.31 4.51
N ILE A 155 68.60 -6.18 3.86
CA ILE A 155 69.44 -5.58 2.82
C ILE A 155 70.77 -5.09 3.41
N ASP A 156 70.74 -4.44 4.58
CA ASP A 156 71.94 -3.99 5.28
C ASP A 156 72.84 -5.17 5.66
N LEU A 157 72.25 -6.23 6.23
CA LEU A 157 72.99 -7.46 6.56
C LEU A 157 73.59 -8.11 5.31
N LEU A 158 72.82 -8.23 4.23
CA LEU A 158 73.32 -8.78 2.97
C LEU A 158 74.46 -7.94 2.38
N SER A 159 74.37 -6.62 2.50
CA SER A 159 75.43 -5.69 2.08
C SER A 159 76.69 -5.87 2.92
N GLY A 160 76.54 -6.07 4.24
CA GLY A 160 77.65 -6.41 5.14
C GLY A 160 78.31 -7.74 4.77
N VAL A 161 77.53 -8.79 4.52
CA VAL A 161 78.03 -10.10 4.06
C VAL A 161 78.77 -9.96 2.73
N LYS A 162 78.23 -9.19 1.78
CA LYS A 162 78.89 -8.90 0.50
C LYS A 162 80.23 -8.20 0.70
N LEU A 163 80.32 -7.23 1.61
CA LEU A 163 81.58 -6.54 1.91
C LEU A 163 82.62 -7.49 2.49
N VAL A 164 82.23 -8.37 3.43
CA VAL A 164 83.11 -9.40 3.99
C VAL A 164 83.60 -10.35 2.90
N GLY A 165 82.71 -10.80 2.02
CA GLY A 165 83.06 -11.67 0.91
C GLY A 165 84.03 -11.05 -0.10
N ILE A 166 83.91 -9.73 -0.34
CA ILE A 166 84.74 -9.02 -1.32
C ILE A 166 86.08 -8.55 -0.74
N LYS A 167 86.12 -8.08 0.52
CA LYS A 167 87.34 -7.51 1.10
C LYS A 167 88.10 -8.49 1.98
N VAL A 168 87.41 -9.09 2.95
CA VAL A 168 88.04 -9.87 4.01
C VAL A 168 88.52 -11.23 3.50
N ILE A 169 87.71 -11.91 2.67
CA ILE A 169 88.10 -13.23 2.15
C ILE A 169 89.35 -13.13 1.27
N PRO A 170 89.44 -12.23 0.26
CA PRO A 170 90.65 -12.11 -0.54
C PRO A 170 91.88 -11.69 0.26
N GLU A 171 91.77 -10.70 1.16
CA GLU A 171 92.87 -10.28 2.03
C GLU A 171 93.37 -11.42 2.91
N PHE A 172 92.47 -12.24 3.45
CA PHE A 172 92.85 -13.41 4.26
C PHE A 172 93.54 -14.49 3.42
N VAL A 173 93.07 -14.76 2.20
CA VAL A 173 93.70 -15.69 1.26
C VAL A 173 95.10 -15.22 0.88
N GLU A 174 95.26 -13.93 0.57
CA GLU A 174 96.58 -13.34 0.30
C GLU A 174 97.52 -13.50 1.50
N CYS A 175 97.06 -13.18 2.71
CA CYS A 175 97.86 -13.28 3.92
C CYS A 175 98.33 -14.72 4.19
N VAL A 176 97.44 -15.72 4.10
CA VAL A 176 97.81 -17.15 4.24
C VAL A 176 98.77 -17.60 3.15
N SER A 177 98.58 -17.14 1.91
CA SER A 177 99.49 -17.47 0.80
C SER A 177 100.88 -16.86 0.97
N SER A 178 100.98 -15.70 1.62
CA SER A 178 102.25 -15.01 1.90
C SER A 178 103.03 -15.58 3.09
N LEU A 179 102.35 -16.32 3.96
CA LEU A 179 102.92 -16.94 5.18
C LEU A 179 103.39 -18.39 4.96
N ARG A 180 103.17 -18.96 3.77
CA ARG A 180 103.58 -20.30 3.37
C ARG A 180 104.84 -20.25 2.51
#